data_AF-A0A535NK50-F1
#
_entry.id   AF-A0A535NK50-F1
#
_cell.length_a   1.000
_cell.length_b   1.000
_cell.length_c   1.000
_cell.angle_alpha   90.00
_cell.angle_beta   90.00
_cell.angle_gamma   90.00
#
_symmetry.space_group_name_H-M   'P 1'
#
loop_
_entity.id
_entity.type
_entity.pdbx_description
1 polymer ?
#
loop_
_entity_poly.entity_id
_entity_poly.type
_entity_poly.pdbx_seq_one_letter_code
_entity_poly.pdbx_strand_id
1 'polypeptide(L)'
;MLRRVFVLPLAAAFSIISFALSGAVGSAATTDNRSDLKNFQHVWVIMMENTGYSHLIGNSNAPWINSAAAQFGLATSYTGVSHPSQPNYIAATSGSTNGVTNDDDITINVANVVDQIEPSGRSWKAYMQSMSLCATKLDHACGNQLYERKHNPFVSYLDVQTSASRMANIVDFSQLDSDLASGSVANYVWISPDQCNDMHGRGGTDPATDRCNFANENDLIQDGDAFLSSTVGKIMASPAWGGNSAIFITWDESDFPFNDVSGCCDAVPGGGHVVTLVISHSDHAARTSSVAYNHYSMLATIEQGWQIGCLAFTCDSANVTPMSDLVGPQG
;
A
#
# COMPACT_ATOMS: atom_id res chain seq x y z
N MET A 1 -53.97 -24.37 70.21
CA MET A 1 -54.96 -23.42 69.67
C MET A 1 -55.04 -23.61 68.16
N LEU A 2 -56.26 -23.66 67.64
CA LEU A 2 -56.66 -24.05 66.29
C LEU A 2 -56.02 -23.23 65.14
N ARG A 3 -56.00 -23.89 63.97
CA ARG A 3 -56.39 -23.42 62.60
C ARG A 3 -55.30 -23.84 61.60
N ARG A 4 -55.58 -24.30 60.37
CA ARG A 4 -56.78 -24.48 59.53
C ARG A 4 -56.33 -25.41 58.38
N VAL A 5 -57.24 -26.23 57.87
CA VAL A 5 -57.06 -27.02 56.64
C VAL A 5 -57.06 -26.10 55.43
N PHE A 6 -56.15 -26.32 54.47
CA PHE A 6 -56.34 -26.00 53.05
C PHE A 6 -55.64 -27.05 52.18
N VAL A 7 -56.41 -27.59 51.23
CA VAL A 7 -56.00 -28.51 50.16
C VAL A 7 -55.43 -27.69 49.00
N LEU A 8 -54.34 -28.15 48.37
CA LEU A 8 -54.02 -27.77 46.99
C LEU A 8 -53.33 -28.94 46.24
N PRO A 9 -53.47 -28.99 44.90
CA PRO A 9 -53.44 -30.22 44.10
C PRO A 9 -52.09 -30.49 43.42
N LEU A 10 -51.98 -31.73 42.91
CA LEU A 10 -50.95 -32.21 41.98
C LEU A 10 -50.81 -31.27 40.76
N ALA A 11 -49.57 -30.89 40.43
CA ALA A 11 -49.19 -30.44 39.10
C ALA A 11 -47.95 -31.22 38.65
N ALA A 12 -48.07 -31.88 37.50
CA ALA A 12 -47.06 -32.70 36.86
C ALA A 12 -45.86 -31.85 36.40
N ALA A 13 -44.65 -32.29 36.74
CA ALA A 13 -43.43 -31.69 36.22
C ALA A 13 -43.17 -32.20 34.79
N PHE A 14 -43.36 -31.32 33.80
CA PHE A 14 -42.82 -31.51 32.46
C PHE A 14 -41.37 -31.02 32.44
N SER A 15 -40.41 -31.94 32.31
CA SER A 15 -39.03 -31.61 31.99
C SER A 15 -38.94 -31.14 30.53
N ILE A 16 -38.73 -29.84 30.32
CA ILE A 16 -38.35 -29.28 29.03
C ILE A 16 -36.84 -29.46 28.88
N ILE A 17 -36.43 -30.37 28.00
CA ILE A 17 -35.04 -30.47 27.54
C ILE A 17 -34.85 -29.34 26.53
N SER A 18 -34.24 -28.24 26.97
CA SER A 18 -33.80 -27.17 26.07
C SER A 18 -32.52 -27.60 25.36
N PHE A 19 -32.63 -28.04 24.10
CA PHE A 19 -31.48 -28.13 23.20
C PHE A 19 -31.06 -26.69 22.84
N ALA A 20 -30.02 -26.19 23.49
CA ALA A 20 -29.32 -25.01 23.00
C ALA A 20 -28.55 -25.39 21.75
N LEU A 21 -29.11 -25.09 20.56
CA LEU A 21 -28.31 -25.03 19.34
C LEU A 21 -27.37 -23.83 19.48
N SER A 22 -26.13 -24.09 19.90
CA SER A 22 -25.02 -23.18 19.69
C SER A 22 -24.79 -23.07 18.17
N GLY A 23 -25.43 -22.09 17.55
CA GLY A 23 -25.07 -21.66 16.20
C GLY A 23 -23.66 -21.11 16.26
N ALA A 24 -22.68 -21.91 15.82
CA ALA A 24 -21.37 -21.39 15.48
C ALA A 24 -21.57 -20.38 14.35
N VAL A 25 -21.42 -19.09 14.67
CA VAL A 25 -21.27 -18.05 13.66
C VAL A 25 -19.88 -18.25 13.10
N GLY A 26 -19.75 -19.17 12.14
CA GLY A 26 -18.56 -19.24 11.31
C GLY A 26 -18.50 -17.95 10.51
N SER A 27 -17.45 -17.15 10.72
CA SER A 27 -17.07 -16.12 9.77
C SER A 27 -16.82 -16.83 8.45
N ALA A 28 -17.81 -16.78 7.56
CA ALA A 28 -17.58 -17.15 6.17
C ALA A 28 -16.60 -16.11 5.63
N ALA A 29 -15.33 -16.48 5.50
CA ALA A 29 -14.45 -15.82 4.56
C ALA A 29 -15.14 -15.96 3.20
N THR A 30 -15.73 -14.87 2.72
CA THR A 30 -16.27 -14.81 1.38
C THR A 30 -15.10 -14.95 0.43
N THR A 31 -14.90 -16.16 -0.09
CA THR A 31 -14.08 -16.37 -1.29
C THR A 31 -14.79 -15.66 -2.43
N ASP A 32 -14.48 -14.38 -2.62
CA ASP A 32 -15.00 -13.60 -3.73
C ASP A 32 -14.38 -14.15 -5.02
N ASN A 33 -15.18 -14.84 -5.83
CA ASN A 33 -14.78 -15.49 -7.07
C ASN A 33 -14.66 -14.48 -8.23
N ARG A 34 -14.09 -13.29 -7.99
CA ARG A 34 -13.77 -12.32 -9.05
C ARG A 34 -12.58 -12.81 -9.85
N SER A 35 -12.86 -13.68 -10.81
CA SER A 35 -11.87 -14.30 -11.70
C SER A 35 -11.35 -13.38 -12.82
N ASP A 36 -11.63 -12.08 -12.76
CA ASP A 36 -11.34 -11.18 -13.87
C ASP A 36 -10.91 -9.77 -13.44
N LEU A 37 -9.72 -9.71 -12.83
CA LEU A 37 -8.83 -8.56 -12.97
C LEU A 37 -8.68 -8.25 -14.48
N LYS A 38 -9.53 -7.37 -15.01
CA LYS A 38 -9.56 -7.04 -16.44
C LYS A 38 -9.14 -5.61 -16.66
N ASN A 39 -7.94 -5.48 -17.22
CA ASN A 39 -7.38 -4.33 -17.91
C ASN A 39 -7.55 -3.01 -17.16
N PHE A 40 -6.67 -2.75 -16.19
CA PHE A 40 -6.60 -1.41 -15.61
C PHE A 40 -6.30 -0.37 -16.71
N GLN A 41 -6.99 0.77 -16.66
CA GLN A 41 -6.68 1.91 -17.51
C GLN A 41 -5.47 2.66 -16.95
N HIS A 42 -5.55 2.96 -15.66
CA HIS A 42 -4.48 3.57 -14.89
C HIS A 42 -4.34 2.90 -13.53
N VAL A 43 -3.09 2.76 -13.09
CA VAL A 43 -2.71 2.29 -11.76
C VAL A 43 -1.79 3.33 -11.16
N TRP A 44 -2.11 3.77 -9.94
CA TRP A 44 -1.25 4.62 -9.12
C TRP A 44 -0.77 3.83 -7.93
N VAL A 45 0.52 3.84 -7.68
CA VAL A 45 1.14 3.35 -6.45
C VAL A 45 1.71 4.57 -5.73
N ILE A 46 1.22 4.84 -4.53
CA ILE A 46 1.79 5.83 -3.61
C ILE A 46 2.47 5.04 -2.49
N MET A 47 3.80 5.09 -2.46
CA MET A 47 4.62 4.40 -1.45
C MET A 47 5.04 5.41 -0.37
N MET A 48 4.52 5.20 0.84
CA MET A 48 4.81 5.96 2.05
C MET A 48 5.90 5.24 2.88
N GLU A 49 6.45 5.91 3.89
CA GLU A 49 7.55 5.44 4.74
C GLU A 49 7.27 5.67 6.23
N ASN A 50 8.13 5.15 7.12
CA ASN A 50 7.76 3.87 7.70
C ASN A 50 6.70 4.17 8.76
N THR A 51 5.53 3.54 8.67
CA THR A 51 4.53 3.66 9.73
C THR A 51 3.70 2.39 9.81
N GLY A 52 3.74 1.76 10.98
CA GLY A 52 3.06 0.53 11.29
C GLY A 52 1.54 0.72 11.37
N TYR A 53 0.80 -0.34 11.04
CA TYR A 53 -0.66 -0.33 10.97
C TYR A 53 -1.31 0.27 12.22
N SER A 54 -0.83 -0.14 13.40
CA SER A 54 -1.39 0.29 14.69
C SER A 54 -1.09 1.74 15.06
N HIS A 55 -0.13 2.39 14.40
CA HIS A 55 0.18 3.80 14.61
C HIS A 55 -0.73 4.72 13.78
N LEU A 56 -1.31 4.22 12.68
CA LEU A 56 -2.18 5.01 11.80
C LEU A 56 -3.67 4.77 12.04
N ILE A 57 -4.10 3.51 12.16
CA ILE A 57 -5.53 3.19 12.30
C ILE A 57 -6.01 3.56 13.72
N GLY A 58 -6.95 4.49 13.77
CA GLY A 58 -7.47 5.12 14.99
C GLY A 58 -6.74 6.40 15.41
N ASN A 59 -5.67 6.79 14.71
CA ASN A 59 -4.88 7.98 15.06
C ASN A 59 -5.57 9.28 14.61
N SER A 60 -5.75 10.23 15.53
CA SER A 60 -6.38 11.52 15.27
C SER A 60 -5.55 12.45 14.38
N ASN A 61 -4.25 12.21 14.23
CA ASN A 61 -3.37 12.95 13.33
C ASN A 61 -3.46 12.45 11.88
N ALA A 62 -4.13 11.31 11.65
CA ALA A 62 -4.34 10.72 10.32
C ALA A 62 -5.84 10.67 9.93
N PRO A 63 -6.58 11.79 9.98
CA PRO A 63 -8.03 11.79 9.77
C PRO A 63 -8.43 11.35 8.35
N TRP A 64 -7.67 11.72 7.31
CA TRP A 64 -7.98 11.31 5.95
C TRP A 64 -7.73 9.81 5.75
N ILE A 65 -6.60 9.26 6.23
CA ILE A 65 -6.29 7.83 6.15
C ILE A 65 -7.40 7.01 6.83
N ASN A 66 -7.81 7.41 8.04
CA ASN A 66 -8.88 6.72 8.76
C ASN A 66 -10.24 6.83 8.05
N SER A 67 -10.52 7.97 7.44
CA SER A 67 -11.70 8.16 6.60
C SER A 67 -11.65 7.27 5.35
N ALA A 68 -10.50 7.17 4.69
CA ALA A 68 -10.30 6.34 3.51
C ALA A 68 -10.42 4.85 3.84
N ALA A 69 -9.83 4.41 4.97
CA ALA A 69 -9.95 3.04 5.49
C ALA A 69 -11.41 2.62 5.76
N ALA A 70 -12.28 3.58 6.09
CA ALA A 70 -13.71 3.33 6.32
C ALA A 70 -14.57 3.42 5.04
N GLN A 71 -14.05 4.01 3.96
CA GLN A 71 -14.82 4.29 2.74
C GLN A 71 -14.41 3.43 1.54
N PHE A 72 -13.17 2.96 1.49
CA PHE A 72 -12.60 2.23 0.36
C PHE A 72 -12.12 0.83 0.80
N GLY A 73 -11.24 0.22 0.01
CA GLY A 73 -10.59 -1.04 0.36
C GLY A 73 -9.48 -0.84 1.39
N LEU A 74 -9.49 -1.68 2.43
CA LEU A 74 -8.45 -1.77 3.44
C LEU A 74 -7.96 -3.22 3.53
N ALA A 75 -6.68 -3.46 3.27
CA ALA A 75 -6.05 -4.73 3.60
C ALA A 75 -5.64 -4.70 5.08
N THR A 76 -6.30 -5.50 5.91
CA THR A 76 -6.05 -5.54 7.37
C THR A 76 -4.97 -6.54 7.76
N SER A 77 -4.32 -7.18 6.78
CA SER A 77 -3.26 -8.17 6.96
C SER A 77 -2.19 -7.99 5.88
N TYR A 78 -1.68 -6.76 5.73
CA TYR A 78 -0.62 -6.44 4.78
C TYR A 78 0.73 -6.22 5.49
N THR A 79 1.79 -6.85 5.03
CA THR A 79 3.14 -6.66 5.58
C THR A 79 4.11 -6.08 4.57
N GLY A 80 5.10 -5.31 5.06
CA GLY A 80 6.32 -5.04 4.30
C GLY A 80 7.06 -6.33 3.95
N VAL A 81 7.99 -6.26 3.00
CA VAL A 81 8.80 -7.42 2.56
C VAL A 81 10.10 -7.56 3.34
N SER A 82 10.70 -6.46 3.80
CA SER A 82 11.97 -6.47 4.52
C SER A 82 12.06 -5.27 5.46
N HIS A 83 13.13 -5.26 6.26
CA HIS A 83 13.78 -4.06 6.76
C HIS A 83 15.20 -4.00 6.16
N PRO A 84 15.76 -2.85 5.73
CA PRO A 84 15.18 -1.50 5.69
C PRO A 84 14.41 -1.21 4.37
N SER A 85 14.06 0.06 4.14
CA SER A 85 13.23 0.57 3.06
C SER A 85 13.57 0.10 1.65
N GLN A 86 14.80 0.30 1.17
CA GLN A 86 15.12 0.13 -0.26
C GLN A 86 14.76 -1.27 -0.82
N PRO A 87 15.05 -2.38 -0.11
CA PRO A 87 14.54 -3.71 -0.48
C PRO A 87 13.03 -3.77 -0.76
N ASN A 88 12.20 -3.02 -0.04
CA ASN A 88 10.74 -2.98 -0.23
C ASN A 88 10.35 -2.29 -1.54
N TYR A 89 11.00 -1.18 -1.90
CA TYR A 89 10.80 -0.50 -3.19
C TYR A 89 11.21 -1.38 -4.37
N ILE A 90 12.32 -2.12 -4.24
CA ILE A 90 12.76 -3.10 -5.25
C ILE A 90 11.78 -4.27 -5.32
N ALA A 91 11.34 -4.80 -4.18
CA ALA A 91 10.34 -5.87 -4.10
C ALA A 91 9.03 -5.50 -4.80
N ALA A 92 8.53 -4.28 -4.57
CA ALA A 92 7.30 -3.75 -5.15
C ALA A 92 7.37 -3.54 -6.68
N THR A 93 8.57 -3.47 -7.26
CA THR A 93 8.76 -3.16 -8.69
C THR A 93 9.52 -4.22 -9.48
N SER A 94 10.04 -5.26 -8.83
CA SER A 94 10.72 -6.39 -9.49
C SER A 94 10.32 -7.77 -8.97
N GLY A 95 9.39 -7.83 -8.00
CA GLY A 95 8.89 -9.10 -7.44
C GLY A 95 9.90 -9.86 -6.58
N SER A 96 11.03 -9.24 -6.20
CA SER A 96 12.05 -9.80 -5.31
C SER A 96 12.89 -8.66 -4.73
N THR A 97 13.56 -8.88 -3.60
CA THR A 97 14.58 -7.92 -3.13
C THR A 97 15.85 -7.99 -3.98
N ASN A 98 15.99 -9.01 -4.83
CA ASN A 98 17.18 -9.26 -5.68
C ASN A 98 18.51 -9.25 -4.91
N GLY A 99 18.46 -9.64 -3.63
CA GLY A 99 19.63 -9.67 -2.75
C GLY A 99 20.05 -8.29 -2.21
N VAL A 100 19.27 -7.24 -2.44
CA VAL A 100 19.44 -5.94 -1.76
C VAL A 100 19.01 -6.10 -0.31
N THR A 101 19.86 -5.66 0.62
CA THR A 101 19.66 -5.84 2.08
C THR A 101 19.87 -4.57 2.89
N ASN A 102 20.11 -3.43 2.24
CA ASN A 102 20.36 -2.15 2.88
C ASN A 102 19.92 -0.99 1.97
N ASP A 103 20.10 0.24 2.48
CA ASP A 103 19.74 1.49 1.81
C ASP A 103 20.91 2.14 1.06
N ASP A 104 21.95 1.36 0.72
CA ASP A 104 23.09 1.88 -0.02
C ASP A 104 22.75 2.14 -1.49
N ASP A 105 23.52 3.04 -2.11
CA ASP A 105 23.38 3.28 -3.53
C ASP A 105 23.76 2.04 -4.35
N ILE A 106 22.75 1.38 -4.94
CA ILE A 106 22.93 0.18 -5.77
C ILE A 106 22.56 0.40 -7.25
N THR A 107 23.19 -0.40 -8.11
CA THR A 107 22.75 -0.63 -9.49
C THR A 107 22.65 -2.14 -9.72
N ILE A 108 21.44 -2.64 -9.99
CA ILE A 108 21.15 -4.05 -10.22
C ILE A 108 20.70 -4.29 -11.66
N ASN A 109 21.09 -5.44 -12.22
CA ASN A 109 20.76 -5.82 -13.59
C ASN A 109 19.77 -7.00 -13.56
N VAL A 110 18.49 -6.67 -13.34
CA VAL A 110 17.39 -7.63 -13.18
C VAL A 110 16.18 -7.13 -13.95
N ALA A 111 15.28 -8.04 -14.32
CA ALA A 111 13.99 -7.66 -14.90
C ALA A 111 13.15 -6.92 -13.86
N ASN A 112 12.45 -5.88 -14.30
CA ASN A 112 11.57 -5.08 -13.46
C ASN A 112 10.25 -4.75 -14.17
N VAL A 113 9.32 -4.11 -13.47
CA VAL A 113 7.97 -3.82 -13.98
C VAL A 113 7.99 -3.00 -15.27
N VAL A 114 9.01 -2.15 -15.50
CA VAL A 114 9.16 -1.39 -16.75
C VAL A 114 9.34 -2.32 -17.95
N ASP A 115 10.07 -3.42 -17.78
CA ASP A 115 10.30 -4.42 -18.83
C ASP A 115 9.05 -5.20 -19.20
N GLN A 116 8.01 -5.19 -18.36
CA GLN A 116 6.69 -5.74 -18.68
C GLN A 116 5.75 -4.68 -19.25
N ILE A 117 5.76 -3.46 -18.68
CA ILE A 117 4.87 -2.37 -19.06
C ILE A 117 5.12 -1.94 -20.51
N GLU A 118 6.37 -1.63 -20.87
CA GLU A 118 6.67 -1.04 -22.19
C GLU A 118 6.31 -1.98 -23.37
N PRO A 119 6.67 -3.28 -23.35
CA PRO A 119 6.27 -4.19 -24.43
C PRO A 119 4.76 -4.41 -24.53
N SER A 120 4.00 -4.15 -23.46
CA SER A 120 2.54 -4.23 -23.46
C SER A 120 1.85 -3.06 -24.18
N GLY A 121 2.61 -2.06 -24.63
CA GLY A 121 2.10 -0.84 -25.25
C GLY A 121 1.58 0.21 -24.25
N ARG A 122 1.82 0.00 -22.95
CA ARG A 122 1.48 0.92 -21.86
C ARG A 122 2.66 1.80 -21.51
N SER A 123 2.39 2.96 -20.92
CA SER A 123 3.40 3.90 -20.45
C SER A 123 3.54 3.86 -18.92
N TRP A 124 4.70 4.28 -18.42
CA TRP A 124 4.96 4.44 -17.00
C TRP A 124 5.58 5.81 -16.72
N LYS A 125 5.36 6.33 -15.51
CA LYS A 125 6.00 7.54 -15.01
C LYS A 125 6.14 7.47 -13.50
N ALA A 126 7.24 8.01 -12.97
CA ALA A 126 7.53 8.02 -11.55
C ALA A 126 7.71 9.47 -11.08
N TYR A 127 6.92 9.88 -10.09
CA TYR A 127 6.93 11.22 -9.51
C TYR A 127 7.61 11.16 -8.15
N MET A 128 8.73 11.85 -8.03
CA MET A 128 9.58 11.86 -6.85
C MET A 128 9.56 13.27 -6.26
N GLN A 129 8.99 13.44 -5.07
CA GLN A 129 8.92 14.76 -4.46
C GLN A 129 10.32 15.27 -4.09
N SER A 130 10.55 16.56 -4.28
CA SER A 130 11.82 17.24 -3.98
C SER A 130 13.03 16.78 -4.81
N MET A 131 12.86 15.90 -5.81
CA MET A 131 13.94 15.44 -6.70
C MET A 131 14.54 16.57 -7.55
N SER A 132 13.78 17.62 -7.84
CA SER A 132 14.28 18.83 -8.54
C SER A 132 15.39 19.57 -7.78
N LEU A 133 15.57 19.29 -6.49
CA LEU A 133 16.66 19.83 -5.67
C LEU A 133 17.99 19.09 -5.89
N CYS A 134 17.98 17.99 -6.63
CA CYS A 134 19.17 17.20 -6.93
C CYS A 134 19.92 17.81 -8.12
N ALA A 135 21.24 17.68 -8.12
CA ALA A 135 22.07 17.99 -9.27
C ALA A 135 21.88 16.92 -10.37
N THR A 136 21.74 15.66 -9.97
CA THR A 136 21.46 14.53 -10.86
C THR A 136 20.41 13.59 -10.27
N LYS A 137 19.72 12.82 -11.11
CA LYS A 137 18.76 11.81 -10.64
C LYS A 137 19.40 10.63 -9.89
N LEU A 138 20.74 10.54 -9.91
CA LEU A 138 21.51 9.50 -9.22
C LEU A 138 22.14 10.01 -7.92
N ASP A 139 21.88 11.26 -7.53
CA ASP A 139 22.35 11.77 -6.24
C ASP A 139 21.74 10.93 -5.12
N HIS A 140 22.58 10.56 -4.14
CA HIS A 140 22.16 9.78 -2.97
C HIS A 140 20.98 10.43 -2.23
N ALA A 141 21.09 11.74 -1.98
CA ALA A 141 20.05 12.55 -1.37
C ALA A 141 20.18 14.01 -1.81
N CYS A 142 19.08 14.77 -1.74
CA CYS A 142 19.12 16.22 -2.00
C CYS A 142 18.08 17.00 -1.20
N GLY A 143 18.20 18.33 -1.20
CA GLY A 143 17.29 19.20 -0.48
C GLY A 143 17.40 19.10 1.05
N ASN A 144 18.57 18.77 1.59
CA ASN A 144 18.75 18.42 3.01
C ASN A 144 17.90 17.21 3.40
N GLN A 145 18.17 16.08 2.73
CA GLN A 145 17.46 14.80 2.92
C GLN A 145 15.94 14.94 2.76
N LEU A 146 15.47 15.78 1.83
CA LEU A 146 14.05 15.75 1.47
C LEU A 146 13.81 14.61 0.49
N TYR A 147 14.61 14.58 -0.57
CA TYR A 147 14.66 13.43 -1.47
C TYR A 147 15.79 12.50 -1.05
N GLU A 148 15.47 11.20 -0.98
CA GLU A 148 16.39 10.10 -0.73
C GLU A 148 16.29 9.10 -1.88
N ARG A 149 17.42 8.72 -2.47
CA ARG A 149 17.47 7.84 -3.65
C ARG A 149 16.87 6.47 -3.39
N LYS A 150 16.96 5.97 -2.16
CA LYS A 150 16.38 4.69 -1.75
C LYS A 150 14.86 4.59 -1.99
N HIS A 151 14.13 5.71 -1.98
CA HIS A 151 12.68 5.74 -2.25
C HIS A 151 12.35 5.77 -3.75
N ASN A 152 13.36 5.68 -4.63
CA ASN A 152 13.21 5.67 -6.08
C ASN A 152 13.75 4.35 -6.67
N PRO A 153 12.90 3.32 -6.86
CA PRO A 153 13.38 2.01 -7.29
C PRO A 153 13.92 2.05 -8.72
N PHE A 154 13.38 2.93 -9.57
CA PHE A 154 13.70 2.93 -11.00
C PHE A 154 15.15 3.31 -11.26
N VAL A 155 15.73 4.23 -10.48
CA VAL A 155 17.15 4.57 -10.61
C VAL A 155 18.08 3.50 -10.05
N SER A 156 17.56 2.40 -9.49
CA SER A 156 18.37 1.25 -9.08
C SER A 156 18.57 0.23 -10.20
N TYR A 157 17.79 0.28 -11.28
CA TYR A 157 17.88 -0.69 -12.37
C TYR A 157 18.84 -0.21 -13.49
N LEU A 158 19.75 -1.09 -13.92
CA LEU A 158 20.78 -0.78 -14.91
C LEU A 158 20.20 -0.37 -16.28
N ASP A 159 19.17 -1.07 -16.72
CA ASP A 159 18.40 -0.83 -17.95
C ASP A 159 17.70 0.53 -17.94
N VAL A 160 17.22 0.99 -16.79
CA VAL A 160 16.68 2.34 -16.62
C VAL A 160 17.82 3.36 -16.67
N GLN A 161 18.86 3.21 -15.84
CA GLN A 161 19.98 4.16 -15.79
C GLN A 161 20.66 4.38 -17.15
N THR A 162 20.78 3.33 -17.95
CA THR A 162 21.45 3.36 -19.26
C THR A 162 20.53 3.79 -20.40
N SER A 163 19.23 3.95 -20.16
CA SER A 163 18.24 4.39 -21.14
C SER A 163 17.78 5.81 -20.87
N ALA A 164 18.15 6.73 -21.76
CA ALA A 164 17.76 8.14 -21.65
C ALA A 164 16.23 8.35 -21.64
N SER A 165 15.48 7.52 -22.39
CA SER A 165 14.02 7.59 -22.40
C SER A 165 13.39 7.08 -21.09
N ARG A 166 13.92 5.99 -20.52
CA ARG A 166 13.44 5.48 -19.22
C ARG A 166 13.79 6.45 -18.09
N MET A 167 15.00 7.01 -18.08
CA MET A 167 15.37 8.07 -17.14
C MET A 167 14.49 9.32 -17.28
N ALA A 168 13.99 9.65 -18.48
CA ALA A 168 13.11 10.79 -18.68
C ALA A 168 11.72 10.61 -18.02
N ASN A 169 11.29 9.37 -17.76
CA ASN A 169 10.02 9.07 -17.08
C ASN A 169 10.08 9.25 -15.55
N ILE A 170 11.27 9.48 -14.99
CA ILE A 170 11.46 9.79 -13.57
C ILE A 170 11.48 11.30 -13.43
N VAL A 171 10.47 11.88 -12.80
CA VAL A 171 10.25 13.33 -12.77
C VAL A 171 10.03 13.82 -11.36
N ASP A 172 10.18 15.14 -11.15
CA ASP A 172 9.82 15.76 -9.88
C ASP A 172 8.30 15.75 -9.72
N PHE A 173 7.83 15.54 -8.48
CA PHE A 173 6.41 15.49 -8.15
C PHE A 173 5.61 16.73 -8.60
N SER A 174 6.23 17.90 -8.69
CA SER A 174 5.58 19.13 -9.18
C SER A 174 5.00 19.02 -10.60
N GLN A 175 5.45 18.04 -11.40
CA GLN A 175 4.89 17.79 -12.74
C GLN A 175 3.51 17.11 -12.71
N LEU A 176 3.14 16.45 -11.61
CA LEU A 176 1.89 15.68 -11.51
C LEU A 176 0.67 16.54 -11.86
N ASP A 177 0.58 17.77 -11.32
CA ASP A 177 -0.57 18.65 -11.54
C ASP A 177 -0.76 18.99 -13.03
N SER A 178 0.34 19.25 -13.76
CA SER A 178 0.27 19.53 -15.20
C SER A 178 -0.10 18.30 -16.03
N ASP A 179 0.39 17.11 -15.64
CA ASP A 179 0.06 15.87 -16.33
C ASP A 179 -1.40 15.49 -16.11
N LEU A 180 -1.90 15.61 -14.87
CA LEU A 180 -3.31 15.39 -14.54
C LEU A 180 -4.23 16.35 -15.29
N ALA A 181 -3.88 17.64 -15.36
CA ALA A 181 -4.68 18.65 -16.05
C ALA A 181 -4.71 18.46 -17.58
N SER A 182 -3.60 17.99 -18.17
CA SER A 182 -3.49 17.77 -19.62
C SER A 182 -3.98 16.40 -20.08
N GLY A 183 -4.22 15.47 -19.15
CA GLY A 183 -4.52 14.06 -19.46
C GLY A 183 -3.30 13.27 -19.95
N SER A 184 -2.08 13.82 -19.83
CA SER A 184 -0.82 13.17 -20.21
C SER A 184 -0.29 12.22 -19.13
N VAL A 185 -1.20 11.50 -18.48
CA VAL A 185 -0.91 10.60 -17.35
C VAL A 185 -0.53 9.23 -17.89
N ALA A 186 0.52 8.63 -17.33
CA ALA A 186 0.94 7.29 -17.72
C ALA A 186 -0.03 6.20 -17.22
N ASN A 187 -0.01 5.01 -17.83
CA ASN A 187 -0.83 3.89 -17.34
C ASN A 187 -0.36 3.40 -15.96
N TYR A 188 0.95 3.32 -15.74
CA TYR A 188 1.55 3.05 -14.45
C TYR A 188 2.14 4.33 -13.87
N VAL A 189 1.66 4.74 -12.70
CA VAL A 189 2.16 5.90 -11.98
C VAL A 189 2.71 5.47 -10.64
N TRP A 190 3.98 5.77 -10.39
CA TRP A 190 4.59 5.65 -9.06
C TRP A 190 4.75 7.03 -8.44
N ILE A 191 4.43 7.15 -7.16
CA ILE A 191 4.61 8.39 -6.39
C ILE A 191 5.35 8.04 -5.10
N SER A 192 6.48 8.71 -4.89
CA SER A 192 7.18 8.74 -3.59
C SER A 192 7.13 10.17 -3.06
N PRO A 193 6.48 10.42 -1.90
CA PRO A 193 6.61 11.69 -1.20
C PRO A 193 8.05 11.89 -0.71
N ASP A 194 8.35 13.11 -0.27
CA ASP A 194 9.63 13.42 0.36
C ASP A 194 9.57 13.12 1.86
N GLN A 195 10.72 13.15 2.52
CA GLN A 195 10.88 12.83 3.94
C GLN A 195 9.97 13.63 4.89
N CYS A 196 9.36 14.74 4.46
CA CYS A 196 8.39 15.45 5.30
C CYS A 196 6.95 14.96 5.13
N ASN A 197 6.64 14.37 3.98
CA ASN A 197 5.28 13.95 3.61
C ASN A 197 5.15 12.42 3.54
N ASP A 198 6.24 11.67 3.60
CA ASP A 198 6.22 10.20 3.58
C ASP A 198 5.94 9.58 4.94
N MET A 199 5.99 10.38 6.02
CA MET A 199 5.82 10.02 7.44
C MET A 199 7.06 9.50 8.18
N HIS A 200 8.22 9.42 7.51
CA HIS A 200 9.47 8.96 8.12
C HIS A 200 10.25 10.10 8.78
N GLY A 201 10.35 11.26 8.11
CA GLY A 201 11.13 12.38 8.61
C GLY A 201 12.63 12.24 8.37
N ARG A 202 13.33 13.38 8.38
CA ARG A 202 14.78 13.42 8.17
C ARG A 202 15.58 13.53 9.46
N GLY A 203 16.82 13.05 9.42
CA GLY A 203 17.79 13.21 10.49
C GLY A 203 18.59 14.51 10.42
N GLY A 204 19.49 14.69 11.39
CA GLY A 204 20.52 15.75 11.35
C GLY A 204 20.02 17.19 11.57
N THR A 205 18.74 17.37 11.91
CA THR A 205 18.14 18.66 12.24
C THR A 205 17.71 18.74 13.72
N ASP A 206 17.39 19.95 14.21
CA ASP A 206 16.88 20.13 15.57
C ASP A 206 15.34 20.01 15.57
N PRO A 207 14.75 19.00 16.26
CA PRO A 207 13.30 18.80 16.27
C PRO A 207 12.51 19.97 16.86
N ALA A 208 13.14 20.84 17.67
CA ALA A 208 12.49 22.04 18.18
C ALA A 208 12.26 23.12 17.10
N THR A 209 12.95 23.01 15.97
CA THR A 209 12.92 24.01 14.89
C THR A 209 12.58 23.44 13.52
N ASP A 210 12.67 22.13 13.35
CA ASP A 210 12.34 21.43 12.11
C ASP A 210 11.22 20.41 12.35
N ARG A 211 10.00 20.76 11.94
CA ARG A 211 8.83 19.89 12.00
C ARG A 211 9.04 18.58 11.24
N CYS A 212 9.88 18.59 10.20
CA CYS A 212 10.21 17.43 9.38
C CYS A 212 11.26 16.50 10.00
N ASN A 213 11.74 16.80 11.21
CA ASN A 213 12.64 15.90 11.93
C ASN A 213 11.91 14.61 12.30
N PHE A 214 12.55 13.45 12.13
CA PHE A 214 11.99 12.13 12.47
C PHE A 214 11.47 12.01 13.90
N ALA A 215 11.96 12.84 14.84
CA ALA A 215 11.47 12.84 16.22
C ALA A 215 10.07 13.46 16.39
N ASN A 216 9.54 14.13 15.36
CA ASN A 216 8.23 14.78 15.36
C ASN A 216 7.15 13.91 14.68
N GLU A 217 7.05 12.63 15.07
CA GLU A 217 6.18 11.61 14.44
C GLU A 217 4.72 12.08 14.23
N ASN A 218 4.08 12.68 15.23
CA ASN A 218 2.71 13.17 15.09
C ASN A 218 2.54 14.24 14.00
N ASP A 219 3.56 15.08 13.83
CA ASP A 219 3.56 16.13 12.83
C ASP A 219 3.80 15.55 11.43
N LEU A 220 4.70 14.58 11.31
CA LEU A 220 4.95 13.83 10.08
C LEU A 220 3.71 13.04 9.63
N ILE A 221 3.01 12.39 10.56
CA ILE A 221 1.73 11.71 10.28
C ILE A 221 0.69 12.72 9.77
N GLN A 222 0.60 13.90 10.38
CA GLN A 222 -0.34 14.94 9.92
C GLN A 222 0.02 15.47 8.53
N ASP A 223 1.31 15.67 8.26
CA ASP A 223 1.78 16.22 6.99
C ASP A 223 1.58 15.18 5.87
N GLY A 224 1.88 13.90 6.11
CA GLY A 224 1.61 12.82 5.17
C GLY A 224 0.11 12.55 4.95
N ASP A 225 -0.74 12.67 5.97
CA ASP A 225 -2.20 12.55 5.82
C ASP A 225 -2.76 13.67 4.92
N ALA A 226 -2.27 14.90 5.11
CA ALA A 226 -2.63 16.04 4.27
C ALA A 226 -2.11 15.88 2.83
N PHE A 227 -0.88 15.37 2.66
CA PHE A 227 -0.31 15.04 1.36
C PHE A 227 -1.19 14.03 0.62
N LEU A 228 -1.56 12.93 1.28
CA LEU A 228 -2.41 11.89 0.69
C LEU A 228 -3.79 12.43 0.32
N SER A 229 -4.42 13.18 1.24
CA SER A 229 -5.72 13.83 0.99
C SER A 229 -5.71 14.70 -0.26
N SER A 230 -4.69 15.56 -0.39
CA SER A 230 -4.50 16.44 -1.55
C SER A 230 -4.21 15.65 -2.83
N THR A 231 -3.23 14.75 -2.80
CA THR A 231 -2.75 14.01 -3.97
C THR A 231 -3.82 13.09 -4.53
N VAL A 232 -4.45 12.30 -3.67
CA VAL A 232 -5.54 11.39 -4.06
C VAL A 232 -6.74 12.18 -4.55
N GLY A 233 -7.09 13.27 -3.87
CA GLY A 233 -8.17 14.16 -4.32
C GLY A 233 -7.94 14.71 -5.74
N LYS A 234 -6.71 15.13 -6.05
CA LYS A 234 -6.34 15.60 -7.40
C LYS A 234 -6.39 14.48 -8.44
N ILE A 235 -5.88 13.29 -8.12
CA ILE A 235 -5.97 12.13 -9.01
C ILE A 235 -7.43 11.83 -9.32
N MET A 236 -8.26 11.69 -8.28
CA MET A 236 -9.68 11.33 -8.41
C MET A 236 -10.53 12.40 -9.12
N ALA A 237 -10.08 13.66 -9.12
CA ALA A 237 -10.72 14.76 -9.85
C ALA A 237 -10.23 14.90 -11.30
N SER A 238 -9.17 14.20 -11.69
CA SER A 238 -8.56 14.31 -13.01
C SER A 238 -9.28 13.47 -14.08
N PRO A 239 -9.16 13.80 -15.37
CA PRO A 239 -9.67 12.96 -16.46
C PRO A 239 -9.05 11.56 -16.52
N ALA A 240 -7.89 11.35 -15.90
CA ALA A 240 -7.23 10.04 -15.84
C ALA A 240 -7.94 9.08 -14.87
N TRP A 241 -8.69 9.59 -13.90
CA TRP A 241 -9.49 8.78 -12.99
C TRP A 241 -10.82 8.37 -13.62
N GLY A 242 -10.75 7.34 -14.48
CA GLY A 242 -11.91 6.78 -15.16
C GLY A 242 -11.79 5.27 -15.38
N GLY A 243 -12.86 4.68 -15.92
CA GLY A 243 -12.93 3.25 -16.28
C GLY A 243 -12.53 2.31 -15.16
N ASN A 244 -11.70 1.31 -15.45
CA ASN A 244 -11.15 0.41 -14.42
C ASN A 244 -9.80 0.95 -13.95
N SER A 245 -9.80 1.79 -12.94
CA SER A 245 -8.60 2.47 -12.42
C SER A 245 -8.44 2.18 -10.92
N ALA A 246 -7.19 2.11 -10.44
CA ALA A 246 -6.91 1.76 -9.05
C ALA A 246 -5.76 2.59 -8.46
N ILE A 247 -5.94 3.07 -7.22
CA ILE A 247 -4.90 3.69 -6.41
C ILE A 247 -4.56 2.72 -5.29
N PHE A 248 -3.30 2.29 -5.23
CA PHE A 248 -2.72 1.56 -4.11
C PHE A 248 -1.91 2.55 -3.27
N ILE A 249 -2.23 2.64 -1.99
CA ILE A 249 -1.50 3.47 -1.03
C ILE A 249 -1.00 2.51 0.05
N THR A 250 0.32 2.41 0.19
CA THR A 250 0.92 1.49 1.15
C THR A 250 2.16 2.13 1.77
N TRP A 251 2.53 1.64 2.94
CA TRP A 251 3.82 1.91 3.55
C TRP A 251 4.75 0.75 3.21
N ASP A 252 6.04 1.03 3.11
CA ASP A 252 7.06 0.07 2.74
C ASP A 252 7.38 -0.91 3.88
N GLU A 253 7.45 -0.42 5.12
CA GLU A 253 7.72 -1.21 6.33
C GLU A 253 7.17 -0.54 7.60
N SER A 254 7.15 -1.30 8.69
CA SER A 254 6.73 -0.82 10.02
C SER A 254 7.79 0.07 10.69
N ASP A 255 7.40 0.85 11.71
CA ASP A 255 8.25 1.85 12.36
C ASP A 255 9.57 1.35 12.97
N PHE A 256 10.52 2.28 13.10
CA PHE A 256 11.69 2.12 13.97
C PHE A 256 11.25 1.91 15.44
N PRO A 257 11.84 0.96 16.20
CA PRO A 257 13.10 0.25 15.97
C PRO A 257 13.00 -1.06 15.17
N PHE A 258 12.11 -1.17 14.17
CA PHE A 258 11.99 -2.32 13.27
C PHE A 258 11.79 -3.65 14.03
N ASN A 259 11.06 -3.57 15.13
CA ASN A 259 10.80 -4.71 16.01
C ASN A 259 9.72 -5.64 15.45
N ASP A 260 8.83 -5.11 14.63
CA ASP A 260 7.86 -5.91 13.89
C ASP A 260 8.50 -6.43 12.59
N VAL A 261 8.84 -7.72 12.63
CA VAL A 261 9.38 -8.48 11.50
C VAL A 261 8.34 -9.46 10.94
N SER A 262 7.06 -9.21 11.24
CA SER A 262 5.96 -9.98 10.67
C SER A 262 6.04 -9.94 9.15
N GLY A 263 5.71 -11.07 8.53
CA GLY A 263 5.84 -11.23 7.09
C GLY A 263 4.95 -12.35 6.58
N CYS A 264 4.68 -12.33 5.29
CA CYS A 264 3.93 -13.35 4.58
C CYS A 264 4.48 -13.54 3.17
N CYS A 265 3.88 -14.46 2.42
CA CYS A 265 3.89 -14.40 0.96
C CYS A 265 5.32 -14.34 0.39
N ASP A 266 6.13 -15.34 0.75
CA ASP A 266 7.56 -15.48 0.44
C ASP A 266 8.53 -14.45 1.06
N ALA A 267 8.04 -13.64 2.01
CA ALA A 267 8.85 -12.72 2.80
C ALA A 267 8.67 -13.01 4.31
N VAL A 268 9.33 -14.06 4.82
CA VAL A 268 9.30 -14.43 6.25
C VAL A 268 10.72 -14.68 6.78
N PRO A 269 11.25 -13.88 7.72
CA PRO A 269 10.63 -12.66 8.29
C PRO A 269 10.41 -11.58 7.22
N GLY A 270 9.50 -10.63 7.51
CA GLY A 270 9.14 -9.53 6.61
C GLY A 270 9.44 -8.15 7.22
N GLY A 271 8.81 -7.13 6.64
CA GLY A 271 8.95 -5.71 7.04
C GLY A 271 7.92 -5.23 8.07
N GLY A 272 7.17 -6.13 8.71
CA GLY A 272 6.17 -5.78 9.70
C GLY A 272 4.81 -5.37 9.11
N HIS A 273 3.80 -5.22 9.98
CA HIS A 273 2.41 -4.96 9.61
C HIS A 273 2.18 -3.47 9.31
N VAL A 274 1.73 -3.15 8.10
CA VAL A 274 1.55 -1.79 7.58
C VAL A 274 0.14 -1.55 7.07
N VAL A 275 -0.26 -0.28 6.97
CA VAL A 275 -1.53 0.07 6.33
C VAL A 275 -1.41 -0.12 4.82
N THR A 276 -2.46 -0.69 4.20
CA THR A 276 -2.62 -0.61 2.74
C THR A 276 -4.06 -0.30 2.38
N LEU A 277 -4.25 0.81 1.68
CA LEU A 277 -5.53 1.26 1.14
C LEU A 277 -5.58 0.99 -0.36
N VAL A 278 -6.75 0.57 -0.83
CA VAL A 278 -7.04 0.34 -2.23
C VAL A 278 -8.29 1.10 -2.60
N ILE A 279 -8.14 2.08 -3.50
CA ILE A 279 -9.26 2.86 -4.03
C ILE A 279 -9.48 2.39 -5.46
N SER A 280 -10.65 1.83 -5.76
CA SER A 280 -11.00 1.38 -7.11
C SER A 280 -12.08 2.29 -7.71
N HIS A 281 -11.84 2.85 -8.90
CA HIS A 281 -12.85 3.69 -9.59
C HIS A 281 -14.10 2.89 -9.97
N SER A 282 -13.93 1.61 -10.28
CA SER A 282 -15.03 0.72 -10.69
C SER A 282 -15.85 0.19 -9.51
N ASP A 283 -15.37 0.38 -8.27
CA ASP A 283 -16.02 -0.11 -7.05
C ASP A 283 -15.67 0.76 -5.83
N HIS A 284 -16.54 1.73 -5.55
CA HIS A 284 -16.37 2.70 -4.47
C HIS A 284 -16.92 2.24 -3.12
N ALA A 285 -17.17 0.93 -2.94
CA ALA A 285 -17.71 0.40 -1.69
C ALA A 285 -16.61 0.15 -0.66
N ALA A 286 -16.90 0.48 0.61
CA ALA A 286 -16.04 0.15 1.73
C ALA A 286 -15.87 -1.37 1.86
N ARG A 287 -14.61 -1.82 1.96
CA ARG A 287 -14.23 -3.23 2.00
C ARG A 287 -13.05 -3.44 2.91
N THR A 288 -13.03 -4.58 3.57
CA THR A 288 -11.85 -5.05 4.31
C THR A 288 -11.47 -6.43 3.82
N SER A 289 -10.17 -6.67 3.68
CA SER A 289 -9.63 -7.99 3.39
C SER A 289 -8.67 -8.42 4.49
N SER A 290 -8.90 -9.62 5.02
CA SER A 290 -8.01 -10.28 5.97
C SER A 290 -7.07 -11.28 5.29
N VAL A 291 -7.01 -11.31 3.96
CA VAL A 291 -6.04 -12.13 3.24
C VAL A 291 -4.64 -11.56 3.51
N ALA A 292 -3.67 -12.46 3.70
CA ALA A 292 -2.29 -12.06 3.90
C ALA A 292 -1.71 -11.52 2.58
N TYR A 293 -1.25 -10.27 2.60
CA TYR A 293 -0.68 -9.58 1.45
C TYR A 293 0.67 -8.95 1.80
N ASN A 294 1.49 -8.73 0.77
CA ASN A 294 2.70 -7.91 0.84
C ASN A 294 2.94 -7.19 -0.50
N HIS A 295 4.10 -6.57 -0.70
CA HIS A 295 4.42 -5.87 -1.95
C HIS A 295 4.35 -6.74 -3.20
N TYR A 296 4.68 -8.03 -3.10
CA TYR A 296 4.53 -8.96 -4.22
C TYR A 296 3.06 -9.16 -4.58
N SER A 297 2.16 -9.14 -3.59
CA SER A 297 0.71 -9.26 -3.81
C SER A 297 0.16 -8.04 -4.55
N MET A 298 0.61 -6.83 -4.19
CA MET A 298 0.27 -5.60 -4.92
C MET A 298 0.76 -5.68 -6.38
N LEU A 299 2.04 -6.02 -6.59
CA LEU A 299 2.60 -6.14 -7.94
C LEU A 299 1.88 -7.22 -8.77
N ALA A 300 1.63 -8.39 -8.19
CA ALA A 300 0.88 -9.47 -8.84
C ALA A 300 -0.54 -9.01 -9.27
N THR A 301 -1.18 -8.16 -8.47
CA THR A 301 -2.49 -7.58 -8.81
C THR A 301 -2.41 -6.73 -10.08
N ILE A 302 -1.38 -5.90 -10.19
CA ILE A 302 -1.15 -5.02 -11.34
C ILE A 302 -0.83 -5.85 -12.58
N GLU A 303 0.10 -6.80 -12.44
CA GLU A 303 0.54 -7.67 -13.53
C GLU A 303 -0.62 -8.53 -14.08
N GLN A 304 -1.44 -9.10 -13.20
CA GLN A 304 -2.62 -9.86 -13.61
C GLN A 304 -3.70 -8.97 -14.22
N GLY A 305 -3.92 -7.77 -13.64
CA GLY A 305 -4.83 -6.79 -14.20
C GLY A 305 -4.47 -6.36 -15.61
N TRP A 306 -3.19 -6.32 -15.96
CA TRP A 306 -2.74 -6.01 -17.32
C TRP A 306 -2.41 -7.21 -18.19
N GLN A 307 -2.42 -8.42 -17.63
CA GLN A 307 -2.07 -9.67 -18.31
C GLN A 307 -0.65 -9.63 -18.91
N ILE A 308 0.30 -9.08 -18.15
CA ILE A 308 1.68 -8.84 -18.59
C ILE A 308 2.71 -9.85 -18.05
N GLY A 309 2.24 -10.95 -17.45
CA GLY A 309 3.09 -12.00 -16.90
C GLY A 309 3.27 -11.87 -15.39
N CYS A 310 4.44 -12.28 -14.89
CA CYS A 310 4.84 -12.17 -13.48
C CYS A 310 6.36 -11.97 -13.40
N LEU A 311 6.85 -11.45 -12.27
CA LEU A 311 8.25 -11.26 -11.92
C LEU A 311 8.57 -11.99 -10.61
N ALA A 312 9.59 -12.85 -10.62
CA ALA A 312 10.12 -13.52 -9.43
C ALA A 312 9.03 -14.09 -8.51
N PHE A 313 8.86 -13.59 -7.28
CA PHE A 313 7.88 -14.13 -6.33
C PHE A 313 6.43 -13.87 -6.72
N THR A 314 6.14 -12.89 -7.59
CA THR A 314 4.76 -12.74 -8.10
C THR A 314 4.32 -13.91 -9.00
N CYS A 315 5.27 -14.73 -9.45
CA CYS A 315 4.98 -15.98 -10.14
C CYS A 315 4.56 -17.12 -9.19
N ASP A 316 4.85 -17.01 -7.89
CA ASP A 316 4.43 -18.01 -6.91
C ASP A 316 2.97 -17.79 -6.50
N SER A 317 2.06 -18.13 -7.41
CA SER A 317 0.61 -18.08 -7.15
C SER A 317 0.11 -19.02 -6.05
N ALA A 318 0.97 -19.89 -5.49
CA ALA A 318 0.60 -20.71 -4.33
C ALA A 318 0.72 -19.91 -3.01
N ASN A 319 1.67 -18.97 -2.94
CA ASN A 319 1.97 -18.18 -1.74
C ASN A 319 1.60 -16.70 -1.87
N VAL A 320 1.73 -16.12 -3.06
CA VAL A 320 1.44 -14.71 -3.35
C VAL A 320 0.06 -14.60 -3.97
N THR A 321 -0.89 -14.09 -3.19
CA THR A 321 -2.27 -13.90 -3.62
C THR A 321 -2.47 -12.45 -4.11
N PRO A 322 -2.99 -12.22 -5.32
CA PRO A 322 -3.40 -10.88 -5.74
C PRO A 322 -4.52 -10.31 -4.86
N MET A 323 -4.57 -9.00 -4.75
CA MET A 323 -5.56 -8.22 -4.00
C MET A 323 -6.89 -8.08 -4.76
N SER A 324 -7.32 -9.13 -5.47
CA SER A 324 -8.47 -9.09 -6.40
C SER A 324 -9.83 -8.87 -5.73
N ASP A 325 -9.90 -9.06 -4.41
CA ASP A 325 -11.07 -8.77 -3.57
C ASP A 325 -11.20 -7.28 -3.21
N LEU A 326 -10.13 -6.50 -3.41
CA LEU A 326 -10.06 -5.06 -3.15
C LEU A 326 -10.07 -4.18 -4.42
N VAL A 327 -10.03 -4.77 -5.62
CA VAL A 327 -10.03 -4.03 -6.90
C VAL A 327 -11.05 -4.55 -7.91
N GLY A 328 -11.38 -3.70 -8.89
CA GLY A 328 -12.18 -4.07 -10.05
C GLY A 328 -13.68 -3.94 -9.80
N PRO A 329 -14.51 -4.03 -10.86
CA PRO A 329 -15.96 -3.88 -10.74
C PRO A 329 -16.55 -4.96 -9.83
N GLN A 330 -17.71 -4.65 -9.22
CA GLN A 330 -18.55 -5.68 -8.63
C GLN A 330 -18.95 -6.67 -9.73
N GLY A 331 -18.71 -7.96 -9.50
CA GLY A 331 -19.13 -9.04 -10.40
C GLY A 331 -20.65 -9.12 -10.53
#